data_AF-A0A7C5IRX0-F1
#
_entry.id   AF-A0A7C5IRX0-F1
#
_cell.length_a   1.000
_cell.length_b   1.000
_cell.length_c   1.000
_cell.angle_alpha   90.00
_cell.angle_beta   90.00
_cell.angle_gamma   90.00
#
_symmetry.space_group_name_H-M   'P 1'
#
loop_
_entity.id
_entity.type
_entity.pdbx_description
1 polymer ?
#
loop_
_entity_poly.entity_id
_entity_poly.type
_entity_poly.pdbx_seq_one_letter_code
_entity_poly.pdbx_strand_id
1 'polypeptide(L)'
;MMENFHLDNSAYEELLNLLNNQHFVDKPGLEVDMEFLSDDWWLRDTAVIENIVKRDGMWEIHLVFAHYLEPQKLIKRVISRYTCKDKAELNAWYMRRLAAKDQRGTLKVNLDDFGLCPS
;
A
#
# COMPACT_ATOMS: atom_id res chain seq x y z
N MET A 1 17.57 18.06 -43.24
CA MET A 1 16.25 18.71 -43.36
C MET A 1 15.44 18.25 -42.17
N MET A 2 15.09 19.16 -41.25
CA MET A 2 14.12 18.84 -40.20
C MET A 2 12.74 18.91 -40.85
N GLU A 3 12.01 17.80 -40.83
CA GLU A 3 10.60 17.82 -41.20
C GLU A 3 9.87 18.73 -40.20
N ASN A 4 9.11 19.70 -40.73
CA ASN A 4 8.28 20.56 -39.91
C ASN A 4 7.19 19.68 -39.30
N PHE A 5 7.33 19.42 -38.00
CA PHE A 5 6.30 18.73 -37.24
C PHE A 5 5.00 19.52 -37.34
N HIS A 6 3.97 18.90 -37.90
CA HIS A 6 2.65 19.49 -38.04
C HIS A 6 1.67 18.68 -37.21
N LEU A 7 1.14 19.31 -36.16
CA LEU A 7 0.03 18.77 -35.40
C LEU A 7 -1.25 19.15 -36.16
N ASP A 8 -2.15 18.20 -36.37
CA ASP A 8 -3.47 18.50 -36.91
C ASP A 8 -4.33 19.20 -35.84
N ASN A 9 -5.32 19.97 -36.29
CA ASN A 9 -6.16 20.74 -35.38
C ASN A 9 -6.93 19.85 -34.39
N SER A 10 -7.31 18.63 -34.78
CA SER A 10 -8.01 17.72 -33.87
C SER A 10 -7.10 17.28 -32.73
N ALA A 11 -5.87 16.86 -33.06
CA ALA A 11 -4.88 16.49 -32.05
C ALA A 11 -4.46 17.68 -31.17
N TYR A 12 -4.43 18.90 -31.71
CA TYR A 12 -4.16 20.11 -30.92
C TYR A 12 -5.26 20.39 -29.88
N GLU A 13 -6.51 20.32 -30.29
CA GLU A 13 -7.66 20.53 -29.41
C GLU A 13 -7.76 19.43 -28.35
N GLU A 14 -7.46 18.18 -28.71
CA GLU A 14 -7.44 17.05 -27.77
C GLU A 14 -6.30 17.22 -26.74
N LEU A 15 -5.12 17.66 -27.18
CA LEU A 15 -3.99 17.96 -26.30
C LEU A 15 -4.31 19.10 -25.33
N LEU A 16 -4.94 20.18 -25.80
CA LEU A 16 -5.40 21.27 -24.95
C LEU A 16 -6.48 20.81 -23.96
N ASN A 17 -7.43 19.98 -24.38
CA ASN A 17 -8.43 19.40 -23.50
C ASN A 17 -7.80 18.53 -22.41
N LEU A 18 -6.81 17.70 -22.75
CA LEU A 18 -6.10 16.88 -21.77
C LEU A 18 -5.29 17.74 -20.79
N LEU A 19 -4.61 18.80 -21.27
CA LEU A 19 -3.89 19.75 -20.41
C LEU A 19 -4.85 20.50 -19.47
N ASN A 20 -5.97 20.99 -19.97
CA ASN A 20 -6.96 21.70 -19.15
C ASN A 20 -7.64 20.79 -18.13
N ASN A 21 -7.80 19.51 -18.48
CA ASN A 21 -8.41 18.51 -17.61
C ASN A 21 -7.41 17.72 -16.76
N GLN A 22 -6.13 18.10 -16.73
CA GLN A 22 -5.12 17.48 -15.85
C GLN A 22 -5.50 17.57 -14.36
N HIS A 23 -6.37 18.50 -13.98
CA HIS A 23 -6.90 18.60 -12.62
C HIS A 23 -8.04 17.61 -12.30
N PHE A 24 -8.65 16.99 -13.31
CA PHE A 24 -9.82 16.12 -13.18
C PHE A 24 -9.53 14.62 -13.39
N VAL A 25 -8.26 14.22 -13.33
CA VAL A 25 -7.89 12.78 -13.34
C VAL A 25 -8.25 12.07 -12.04
N ASP A 26 -8.43 12.82 -10.96
CA ASP A 26 -8.81 12.27 -9.66
C ASP A 26 -10.31 11.95 -9.65
N LYS A 27 -10.64 10.68 -9.87
CA LYS A 27 -11.99 10.17 -9.58
C LYS A 27 -12.09 9.90 -8.08
N PRO A 28 -13.16 10.37 -7.41
CA PRO A 28 -13.40 9.96 -6.04
C PRO A 28 -13.57 8.43 -5.99
N GLY A 29 -12.95 7.80 -5.00
CA GLY A 29 -13.15 6.37 -4.74
C GLY A 29 -14.62 6.09 -4.42
N LEU A 30 -15.08 4.90 -4.80
CA LEU A 30 -16.40 4.39 -4.48
C LEU A 30 -16.40 3.81 -3.07
N GLU A 31 -17.58 3.69 -2.46
CA GLU A 31 -17.72 3.06 -1.13
C GLU A 31 -17.19 1.61 -1.12
N VAL A 32 -17.37 0.89 -2.24
CA VAL A 32 -16.85 -0.47 -2.43
C VAL A 32 -15.32 -0.55 -2.33
N ASP A 33 -14.61 0.55 -2.61
CA ASP A 33 -13.16 0.60 -2.48
C ASP A 33 -12.71 0.57 -1.01
N MET A 34 -13.62 0.88 -0.07
CA MET A 34 -13.38 0.89 1.38
C MET A 34 -13.99 -0.31 2.12
N GLU A 35 -14.82 -1.12 1.45
CA GLU A 35 -15.46 -2.30 2.07
C GLU A 35 -14.44 -3.27 2.68
N PHE A 36 -13.25 -3.38 2.08
CA PHE A 36 -12.14 -4.20 2.59
C PHE A 36 -11.66 -3.80 4.00
N LEU A 37 -11.94 -2.58 4.46
CA LEU A 37 -11.61 -2.16 5.83
C LEU A 37 -12.49 -2.85 6.88
N SER A 38 -13.68 -3.29 6.47
CA SER A 38 -14.68 -3.96 7.31
C SER A 38 -14.77 -5.47 7.06
N ASP A 39 -14.39 -5.92 5.86
CA ASP A 39 -14.30 -7.34 5.56
C ASP A 39 -12.99 -7.91 6.14
N ASP A 40 -13.08 -8.92 6.98
CA ASP A 40 -11.89 -9.60 7.53
C ASP A 40 -11.41 -10.74 6.61
N TRP A 41 -12.18 -11.12 5.57
CA TRP A 41 -11.84 -12.26 4.72
C TRP A 41 -10.56 -12.04 3.90
N TRP A 42 -10.35 -10.83 3.40
CA TRP A 42 -9.18 -10.51 2.57
C TRP A 42 -7.86 -10.60 3.36
N LEU A 43 -7.88 -10.50 4.71
CA LEU A 43 -6.68 -10.62 5.55
C LEU A 43 -5.94 -11.96 5.34
N ARG A 44 -6.66 -13.00 4.90
CA ARG A 44 -6.10 -14.32 4.55
C ARG A 44 -5.14 -14.26 3.35
N ASP A 45 -5.34 -13.28 2.49
CA ASP A 45 -4.64 -13.10 1.23
C ASP A 45 -3.72 -11.86 1.31
N THR A 46 -3.01 -11.72 2.44
CA THR A 46 -2.11 -10.59 2.68
C THR A 46 -0.69 -11.00 3.06
N ALA A 47 0.27 -10.21 2.61
CA ALA A 47 1.59 -10.20 3.21
C ALA A 47 1.55 -9.43 4.53
N VAL A 48 2.19 -9.98 5.56
CA VAL A 48 2.27 -9.37 6.89
C VAL A 48 3.68 -8.84 7.11
N ILE A 49 3.78 -7.53 7.33
CA ILE A 49 5.02 -6.81 7.61
C ILE A 49 4.93 -6.21 9.00
N GLU A 50 5.88 -6.51 9.85
CA GLU A 50 6.01 -5.87 11.16
C GLU A 50 6.74 -4.53 11.05
N ASN A 51 6.29 -3.57 11.84
CA ASN A 51 6.96 -2.29 12.00
C ASN A 51 6.94 -1.91 13.47
N ILE A 52 8.11 -1.69 14.06
CA ILE A 52 8.25 -1.35 15.47
C ILE A 52 8.61 0.13 15.57
N VAL A 53 7.77 0.89 16.27
CA VAL A 53 7.91 2.34 16.37
C VAL A 53 7.95 2.76 17.84
N LYS A 54 8.85 3.67 18.18
CA LYS A 54 8.88 4.28 19.51
C LYS A 54 7.89 5.44 19.57
N ARG A 55 6.89 5.37 20.45
CA ARG A 55 5.92 6.45 20.75
C ARG A 55 5.69 6.57 22.24
N ASP A 56 5.64 7.80 22.75
CA ASP A 56 5.34 8.11 24.16
C ASP A 56 6.17 7.29 25.17
N GLY A 57 7.45 7.08 24.86
CA GLY A 57 8.36 6.29 25.72
C GLY A 57 8.14 4.78 25.67
N MET A 58 7.17 4.29 24.88
CA MET A 58 6.89 2.88 24.64
C MET A 58 7.26 2.47 23.20
N TRP A 59 7.43 1.18 23.00
CA TRP A 59 7.65 0.53 21.71
C TRP A 59 6.34 -0.12 21.27
N GLU A 60 5.75 0.41 20.21
CA GLU A 60 4.53 -0.12 19.60
C GLU A 60 4.89 -1.10 18.49
N ILE A 61 4.22 -2.25 18.49
CA ILE A 61 4.26 -3.19 17.39
C ILE A 61 3.09 -2.89 16.47
N HIS A 62 3.42 -2.53 15.23
CA HIS A 62 2.47 -2.40 14.15
C HIS A 62 2.60 -3.59 13.21
N LEU A 63 1.46 -4.17 12.82
CA LEU A 63 1.41 -5.08 11.68
C LEU A 63 0.76 -4.34 10.51
N VAL A 64 1.41 -4.43 9.36
CA VAL A 64 0.93 -3.94 8.08
C VAL A 64 0.54 -5.15 7.26
N PHE A 65 -0.73 -5.20 6.89
CA PHE A 65 -1.32 -6.20 6.02
C PHE A 65 -1.44 -5.60 4.63
N ALA A 66 -0.80 -6.21 3.64
CA ALA A 66 -0.79 -5.76 2.26
C ALA A 66 -1.35 -6.85 1.35
N HIS A 67 -2.38 -6.56 0.57
CA HIS A 67 -2.95 -7.55 -0.35
C HIS A 67 -1.95 -7.87 -1.47
N TYR A 68 -1.76 -9.16 -1.77
CA TYR A 68 -0.72 -9.59 -2.71
C TYR A 68 -1.03 -9.25 -4.18
N LEU A 69 -2.31 -9.19 -4.57
CA LEU A 69 -2.71 -8.79 -5.94
C LEU A 69 -2.97 -7.30 -6.08
N GLU A 70 -3.26 -6.63 -4.97
CA GLU A 70 -3.66 -5.21 -4.96
C GLU A 70 -2.86 -4.48 -3.88
N PRO A 71 -1.59 -4.14 -4.13
CA PRO A 71 -0.68 -3.62 -3.11
C PRO A 71 -1.17 -2.34 -2.42
N GLN A 72 -2.09 -1.60 -3.05
CA GLN A 72 -2.69 -0.39 -2.49
C GLN A 72 -3.73 -0.68 -1.39
N LYS A 73 -4.27 -1.90 -1.32
CA LYS A 73 -5.11 -2.37 -0.21
C LYS A 73 -4.23 -2.73 0.98
N LEU A 74 -4.02 -1.73 1.84
CA LEU A 74 -3.15 -1.79 3.01
C LEU A 74 -3.95 -1.50 4.27
N ILE A 75 -3.78 -2.33 5.31
CA ILE A 75 -4.26 -2.01 6.65
C ILE A 75 -3.11 -2.06 7.63
N LYS A 76 -3.01 -1.01 8.44
CA LYS A 76 -2.10 -0.95 9.57
C LYS A 76 -2.87 -1.12 10.87
N ARG A 77 -2.46 -2.08 11.71
CA ARG A 77 -3.01 -2.28 13.06
C ARG A 77 -1.91 -2.20 14.11
N VAL A 78 -2.24 -1.55 15.23
CA VAL A 78 -1.41 -1.60 16.45
C VAL A 78 -1.81 -2.85 17.21
N ILE A 79 -0.85 -3.73 17.47
CA ILE A 79 -1.13 -5.01 18.15
C ILE A 79 -0.87 -4.89 19.64
N SER A 80 0.28 -4.36 20.01
CA SER A 80 0.69 -4.27 21.41
C SER A 80 1.77 -3.21 21.62
N ARG A 81 1.93 -2.82 22.88
CA ARG A 81 2.92 -1.84 23.34
C ARG A 81 3.78 -2.45 24.42
N TYR A 82 5.08 -2.15 24.40
CA TYR A 82 6.03 -2.62 25.41
C TYR A 82 6.94 -1.48 25.84
N THR A 83 7.40 -1.52 27.09
CA THR A 83 8.39 -0.56 27.60
C THR A 83 9.80 -0.87 27.12
N CYS A 84 10.11 -2.14 26.84
CA CYS A 84 11.42 -2.61 26.40
C CYS A 84 11.43 -2.94 24.90
N LYS A 85 12.49 -2.50 24.21
CA LYS A 85 12.67 -2.70 22.76
C LYS A 85 12.82 -4.18 22.42
N ASP A 86 13.71 -4.88 23.10
CA ASP A 86 14.01 -6.29 22.82
C ASP A 86 12.78 -7.17 22.98
N LYS A 87 11.93 -6.84 23.97
CA LYS A 87 10.65 -7.51 24.17
C LYS A 87 9.69 -7.24 23.02
N ALA A 88 9.62 -6.01 22.51
CA ALA A 88 8.80 -5.69 21.35
C ALA A 88 9.31 -6.42 20.09
N GLU A 89 10.61 -6.43 19.84
CA GLU A 89 11.23 -7.11 18.69
C GLU A 89 10.98 -8.61 18.70
N LEU A 90 11.18 -9.27 19.85
CA LEU A 90 10.91 -10.69 19.99
C LEU A 90 9.44 -11.03 19.75
N ASN A 91 8.52 -10.24 20.32
CA ASN A 91 7.08 -10.47 20.13
C ASN A 91 6.68 -10.22 18.66
N ALA A 92 7.19 -9.17 18.02
CA ALA A 92 6.93 -8.88 16.61
C ALA A 92 7.39 -10.04 15.71
N TRP A 93 8.56 -10.61 16.01
CA TRP A 93 9.09 -11.78 15.30
C TRP A 93 8.18 -13.01 15.44
N TYR A 94 7.71 -13.31 16.65
CA TYR A 94 6.77 -14.42 16.86
C TYR A 94 5.43 -14.17 16.16
N MET A 95 4.89 -12.96 16.24
CA MET A 95 3.63 -12.60 15.58
C MET A 95 3.70 -12.78 14.07
N ARG A 96 4.78 -12.33 13.43
CA ARG A 96 5.03 -12.57 12.01
C ARG A 96 5.07 -14.05 11.67
N ARG A 97 5.76 -14.87 12.49
CA ARG A 97 5.82 -16.32 12.26
C ARG A 97 4.48 -17.00 12.43
N LEU A 98 3.63 -16.53 13.35
CA LEU A 98 2.27 -17.05 13.51
C LEU A 98 1.41 -16.71 12.29
N ALA A 99 1.49 -15.48 11.80
CA ALA A 99 0.82 -15.07 10.56
C ALA A 99 1.33 -15.86 9.34
N ALA A 100 2.64 -16.11 9.25
CA ALA A 100 3.27 -16.88 8.18
C ALA A 100 2.98 -18.39 8.23
N LYS A 101 2.48 -18.90 9.35
CA LYS A 101 2.07 -20.30 9.53
C LYS A 101 0.64 -20.58 9.07
N ASP A 102 -0.09 -19.56 8.61
CA ASP A 102 -1.34 -19.80 7.89
C ASP A 102 -1.07 -20.75 6.71
N GLN A 103 -1.97 -21.70 6.49
CA GLN A 103 -1.73 -22.95 5.76
C GLN A 103 -1.40 -22.75 4.26
N ARG A 104 -1.50 -21.50 3.78
CA ARG A 104 -1.29 -21.03 2.40
C ARG A 104 0.14 -20.58 2.09
N GLY A 105 1.01 -20.47 3.10
CA GLY A 105 2.39 -20.00 2.95
C GLY A 105 2.51 -18.47 3.04
N THR A 106 3.75 -17.97 3.05
CA THR A 106 4.01 -16.53 3.19
C THR A 106 3.86 -15.83 1.85
N LEU A 107 2.70 -15.20 1.62
CA LEU A 107 2.53 -14.25 0.52
C LEU A 107 3.53 -13.09 0.72
N LYS A 108 4.19 -12.68 -0.37
CA LYS A 108 5.17 -11.58 -0.38
C LYS A 108 4.66 -10.48 -1.30
N VAL A 109 4.92 -9.24 -0.93
CA VAL A 109 4.68 -8.05 -1.76
C VAL A 109 6.04 -7.43 -2.05
N ASN A 110 6.32 -7.10 -3.31
CA ASN A 110 7.54 -6.40 -3.68
C ASN A 110 7.30 -4.89 -3.70
N LEU A 111 8.35 -4.11 -3.42
CA LEU A 111 8.26 -2.65 -3.46
C LEU A 111 7.98 -2.13 -4.88
N ASP A 112 8.42 -2.87 -5.90
CA ASP A 112 8.19 -2.54 -7.30
C ASP A 112 6.71 -2.58 -7.67
N ASP A 113 5.90 -3.38 -6.95
CA ASP A 113 4.46 -3.52 -7.21
C ASP A 113 3.67 -2.26 -6.81
N PHE A 114 4.27 -1.36 -6.02
CA PHE A 114 3.63 -0.11 -5.59
C PHE A 114 3.73 1.03 -6.61
N GLY A 115 4.55 0.88 -7.67
CA GLY A 115 4.72 1.93 -8.67
C GLY A 115 5.23 3.27 -8.11
N LEU A 116 6.01 3.22 -7.01
CA LEU A 116 6.57 4.42 -6.39
C LEU A 116 7.61 5.05 -7.32
N CYS A 117 7.57 6.37 -7.47
CA CYS A 117 8.61 7.09 -8.19
C CYS A 117 9.94 6.98 -7.42
N PRO A 118 11.07 6.62 -8.08
CA PRO A 118 12.37 6.67 -7.44
C PRO A 118 12.68 8.12 -7.04
N SER A 119 13.29 8.27 -5.86
CA SER A 119 13.69 9.58 -5.29
C SER A 119 15.04 10.05 -5.81
#